data_AF-A0A5J4JN13-F1
#
_entry.id   AF-A0A5J4JN13-F1
#
_cell.length_a   1.000
_cell.length_b   1.000
_cell.length_c   1.000
_cell.angle_alpha   90.00
_cell.angle_beta   90.00
_cell.angle_gamma   90.00
#
_symmetry.space_group_name_H-M   'P 1'
#
loop_
_entity.id
_entity.type
_entity.pdbx_description
1 polymer ?
#
loop_
_entity_poly.entity_id
_entity_poly.type
_entity_poly.pdbx_seq_one_letter_code
_entity_poly.pdbx_strand_id
1 'polypeptide(L)' 'MPGEISLANHGVLFLDELAEFPKRTLDILRQPLETGKVTISRSASTATYPAHFIIIAAMNPCS' A
#
# COMPACT_ATOMS: atom_id res chain seq x y z
N MET A 1 -11.69 -10.47 -1.50
CA MET A 1 -10.69 -10.41 -2.58
C MET A 1 -9.46 -9.72 -2.03
N PRO A 2 -8.24 -10.26 -2.29
CA PRO A 2 -7.00 -9.54 -2.02
C PRO A 2 -7.04 -8.20 -2.75
N GLY A 3 -6.63 -7.12 -2.08
CA GLY A 3 -6.50 -5.82 -2.75
C GLY A 3 -5.29 -5.82 -3.70
N GLU A 4 -5.19 -4.81 -4.56
CA GLU A 4 -4.07 -4.60 -5.50
C GLU A 4 -2.70 -4.69 -4.81
N ILE A 5 -2.64 -4.29 -3.54
CA ILE A 5 -1.46 -4.34 -2.66
C ILE A 5 -0.97 -5.79 -2.42
N SER A 6 -1.88 -6.77 -2.37
CA SER A 6 -1.53 -8.18 -2.19
C SER A 6 -1.14 -8.88 -3.49
N LEU A 7 -1.55 -8.34 -4.66
CA LEU A 7 -1.11 -8.81 -5.99
C LEU A 7 0.29 -8.31 -6.34
N ALA A 8 0.74 -7.22 -5.73
CA ALA A 8 2.04 -6.61 -5.97
C ALA A 8 3.20 -7.29 -5.20
N ASN A 9 3.04 -8.48 -4.62
CA ASN A 9 4.17 -9.15 -3.98
C ASN A 9 5.27 -9.44 -5.03
N HIS A 10 6.45 -8.83 -4.86
CA HIS A 10 7.57 -8.74 -5.81
C HIS A 10 7.31 -7.85 -7.04
N GLY A 11 6.27 -7.02 -7.00
CA GLY A 11 5.89 -6.07 -8.03
C GLY A 11 6.22 -4.63 -7.67
N VAL A 12 5.71 -3.71 -8.50
CA VAL A 12 5.82 -2.27 -8.29
C VAL A 12 4.42 -1.73 -7.98
N LEU A 13 4.28 -1.02 -6.86
CA LEU A 13 3.09 -0.25 -6.54
C LEU A 13 3.31 1.18 -7.07
N PHE A 14 2.59 1.52 -8.14
CA PHE A 14 2.60 2.86 -8.70
C PHE A 14 1.47 3.69 -8.11
N LEU A 15 1.80 4.87 -7.59
CA LEU A 15 0.84 5.85 -7.08
C LEU A 15 0.98 7.13 -7.91
N ASP A 16 -0.01 7.43 -8.74
CA ASP A 16 -0.11 8.74 -9.37
C ASP A 16 -0.84 9.71 -8.44
N GLU A 17 -0.45 10.98 -8.40
CA GLU A 17 -1.07 12.00 -7.55
C GLU A 17 -1.00 11.72 -6.04
N LEU A 18 0.19 11.46 -5.49
CA LEU A 18 0.40 11.14 -4.07
C LEU A 18 -0.25 12.15 -3.10
N ALA A 19 -0.33 13.43 -3.49
CA ALA A 19 -0.91 14.51 -2.69
C ALA A 19 -2.44 14.39 -2.52
N GLU A 20 -3.14 13.71 -3.43
CA GLU A 20 -4.58 13.50 -3.38
C GLU A 20 -4.97 12.35 -2.42
N PHE A 21 -3.99 11.54 -1.99
CA PHE A 21 -4.26 10.46 -1.05
C PHE A 21 -4.47 10.97 0.38
N PRO A 22 -5.50 10.48 1.09
CA PRO A 22 -5.66 10.76 2.51
C PRO A 22 -4.42 10.32 3.28
N LYS A 23 -3.94 11.18 4.19
CA LYS A 23 -2.77 10.90 5.03
C LYS A 23 -2.84 9.53 5.74
N ARG A 24 -4.05 9.16 6.20
CA ARG A 24 -4.32 7.86 6.82
C ARG A 24 -4.01 6.67 5.91
N THR A 25 -4.25 6.79 4.60
CA THR A 25 -3.94 5.76 3.61
C THR A 25 -2.43 5.61 3.45
N LEU A 26 -1.70 6.73 3.41
CA LEU A 26 -0.23 6.73 3.36
C LEU A 26 0.39 6.15 4.64
N ASP A 27 -0.18 6.45 5.80
CA ASP A 27 0.25 5.87 7.08
C ASP A 27 0.09 4.34 7.11
N ILE A 28 -0.97 3.81 6.51
CA ILE A 28 -1.19 2.36 6.39
C ILE A 28 -0.13 1.71 5.48
N LEU A 29 0.39 2.42 4.48
CA LEU A 29 1.44 1.92 3.59
C LEU A 29 2.83 1.85 4.25
N ARG A 30 3.06 2.57 5.37
CA ARG A 30 4.34 2.53 6.09
C ARG A 30 4.65 1.15 6.65
N GLN A 31 3.67 0.49 7.26
CA GLN A 31 3.84 -0.83 7.85
C GLN A 31 4.26 -1.91 6.82
N PRO A 32 3.64 -2.05 5.63
CA PRO A 32 4.08 -3.00 4.62
C PRO A 32 5.42 -2.63 3.99
N LEU A 33 5.76 -1.34 3.85
CA LEU A 33 7.10 -0.92 3.41
C LEU A 33 8.21 -1.33 4.39
N GLU A 34 7.96 -1.19 5.69
CA GLU A 34 8.94 -1.48 6.75
C GLU A 34 9.07 -2.99 7.01
N THR A 35 7.94 -3.72 6.98
CA THR A 35 7.91 -5.14 7.41
C THR A 35 7.83 -6.13 6.24
N GLY A 36 7.56 -5.66 5.02
CA GLY A 36 7.29 -6.50 3.86
C GLY A 36 6.02 -7.33 4.01
N LYS A 37 5.11 -6.98 4.92
CA LYS A 37 3.86 -7.71 5.20
C LYS A 37 2.71 -6.75 5.42
N VAL A 38 1.53 -7.08 4.88
CA VAL A 38 0.30 -6.32 5.10
C VAL A 38 -0.72 -7.20 5.81
N THR A 39 -1.31 -6.67 6.88
CA THR A 39 -2.36 -7.36 7.63
C THR A 39 -3.71 -6.75 7.29
N ILE A 40 -4.58 -7.54 6.68
CA ILE A 40 -5.93 -7.13 6.29
C ILE A 40 -6.91 -7.72 7.30
N SER A 41 -7.49 -6.85 8.12
CA SER A 41 -8.57 -7.21 9.04
C SER A 41 -9.92 -7.06 8.36
N ARG A 42 -10.66 -8.16 8.21
CA ARG A 42 -12.07 -8.16 7.81
C ARG A 42 -12.96 -8.59 8.98
N SER A 43 -14.24 -8.27 8.89
CA SER A 43 -15.27 -8.46 9.93
C SER A 43 -15.34 -9.87 10.56
N ALA A 44 -14.76 -10.90 9.94
CA ALA A 44 -14.71 -12.26 10.47
C ALA A 44 -13.32 -12.90 10.49
N SER A 45 -12.26 -12.22 10.01
CA SER A 45 -10.90 -12.78 9.99
C SER A 45 -9.83 -11.73 9.72
N THR A 46 -8.68 -11.93 10.33
CA THR A 46 -7.45 -11.17 10.06
C THR A 46 -6.51 -12.06 9.27
N ALA A 47 -6.05 -11.60 8.11
CA ALA A 47 -5.12 -12.33 7.27
C ALA A 47 -3.89 -11.47 6.96
N THR A 48 -2.71 -12.04 7.14
CA THR A 48 -1.43 -11.39 6.83
C THR A 48 -0.90 -11.93 5.51
N TYR A 49 -0.59 -11.02 4.58
CA TYR A 49 -0.05 -11.33 3.26
C TYR A 49 1.37 -10.76 3.10
N PRO A 50 2.27 -11.44 2.39
CA PRO A 50 3.55 -10.86 2.00
C PRO A 50 3.32 -9.69 1.04
N ALA A 51 4.11 -8.64 1.22
CA ALA A 51 3.95 -7.33 0.61
C ALA A 51 5.33 -6.74 0.28
N HIS A 52 6.19 -7.52 -0.38
CA HIS A 52 7.50 -7.06 -0.83
C HIS A 52 7.38 -6.33 -2.17
N PHE A 53 7.05 -5.04 -2.15
CA PHE A 53 6.92 -4.24 -3.37
C PHE A 53 7.78 -2.99 -3.33
N ILE A 54 8.16 -2.49 -4.50
CA ILE A 54 8.78 -1.17 -4.66
C ILE A 54 7.65 -0.16 -4.85
N ILE A 55 7.63 0.93 -4.07
CA ILE A 55 6.71 2.04 -4.33
C ILE A 55 7.38 3.03 -5.27
N ILE A 56 6.66 3.40 -6.33
CA ILE A 56 6.96 4.55 -7.17
C ILE A 56 5.77 5.50 -7.06
N ALA A 57 6.01 6.71 -6.57
CA ALA A 57 4.96 7.71 -6.43
C ALA A 57 5.30 8.96 -7.24
N ALA A 58 4.32 9.47 -7.98
CA ALA A 58 4.38 10.77 -8.62
C ALA A 58 3.64 11.78 -7.73
N MET A 59 4.22 12.96 -7.58
CA MET A 59 3.52 14.12 -7.04
C MET A 59 3.55 15.20 -8.11
N ASN A 60 2.38 15.64 -8.56
CA ASN A 60 2.30 16.88 -9.29
C ASN A 60 2.42 17.98 -8.22
N PRO A 61 3.45 18.84 -8.26
CA PRO A 61 3.48 19.99 -7.36
C PRO A 61 2.24 20.81 -7.66
N CYS A 62 1.25 20.78 -6.77
CA CYS A 62 0.13 21.70 -6.86
C CYS A 62 0.67 23.14 -6.84
N SER A 63 0.12 23.98 -7.72
CA SER A 63 0.35 25.44 -7.74
C SER A 63 -0.01 26.11 -6.42
#